data_AF-A0A7Y4ST66-F1
#
_entry.id   AF-A0A7Y4ST66-F1
#
_cell.length_a   1.000
_cell.length_b   1.000
_cell.length_c   1.000
_cell.angle_alpha   90.00
_cell.angle_beta   90.00
_cell.angle_gamma   90.00
#
_symmetry.space_group_name_H-M   'P 1'
#
loop_
_entity.id
_entity.type
_entity.pdbx_description
1 polymer ?
#
loop_
_entity_poly.entity_id
_entity_poly.type
_entity_poly.pdbx_seq_one_letter_code
_entity_poly.pdbx_strand_id
1 'polypeptide(L)'
;MATSARLAGVGVFVLGGVLLFALGLFLIGDRQMAFATKFTVYTEFTKITGLQPGAIVRVSGAKAGSVTQIVPPSSPTEKFRVQLEVIEDLHQLVRTNSVATIETEGLMGGSYLGIGTGTDDAAPVAANATIAGKDPFDISDLMQQMGDTITRVNATIDDLKGGVQGTVESIGNTVDNANTLITDVSDDLTRLVTAAAAITGDAAVIAEGIRSGKGSIGKFVNDDELYTRMTGIAKQTNDIATSTRLVVEKAKEALDGLQSKDGPVQGMTADVAQTMGDARAAMAGFAENMEALKRNFLVRGFFNRRGFFDLAELTPAQYRQGALTKGSDRRVARVWRRSDELFEPEPDRPENEQLSESGKAWLDSAIAPYLEHLASGVVIVEGYSQMGTLGDQYLRSRTRGAIARAYLVNTFHLDPQTTGSIPLSSDSAGSPGNEPWDGVALAVILPKAAFSPRK
;
A
#
# COMPACT_ATOMS: atom_id res chain seq x y z
N MET A 1 34.02 59.82 32.75
CA MET A 1 33.90 60.13 31.32
C MET A 1 34.28 58.88 30.53
N ALA A 2 33.31 58.15 30.00
CA ALA A 2 33.62 57.08 29.05
C ALA A 2 34.12 57.77 27.77
N THR A 3 35.40 57.59 27.46
CA THR A 3 36.09 58.24 26.35
C THR A 3 35.38 57.88 25.04
N SER A 4 35.08 58.90 24.21
CA SER A 4 34.33 58.81 22.96
C SER A 4 34.81 57.68 22.02
N ALA A 5 36.08 57.29 22.13
CA ALA A 5 36.69 56.16 21.43
C ALA A 5 36.03 54.80 21.74
N ARG A 6 35.56 54.54 22.98
CA ARG A 6 34.87 53.29 23.33
C ARG A 6 33.49 53.20 22.69
N LEU A 7 32.75 54.32 22.65
CA LEU A 7 31.44 54.40 22.00
C LEU A 7 31.56 54.19 20.47
N ALA A 8 32.60 54.77 19.84
CA ALA A 8 32.88 54.56 18.42
C ALA A 8 33.23 53.08 18.11
N GLY A 9 34.04 52.44 18.96
CA GLY A 9 34.39 51.02 18.81
C GLY A 9 33.17 50.09 18.90
N VAL A 10 32.26 50.35 19.85
CA VAL A 10 30.98 49.61 19.96
C VAL A 10 30.11 49.85 18.73
N GLY A 11 30.03 51.09 18.23
CA GLY A 11 29.29 51.42 17.01
C GLY A 11 29.78 50.65 15.78
N VAL A 12 31.10 50.60 15.56
CA VAL A 12 31.70 49.83 14.46
C VAL A 12 31.43 48.33 14.60
N PHE A 13 31.53 47.78 15.82
CA PHE A 13 31.25 46.37 16.06
C PHE A 13 29.78 46.01 15.76
N VAL A 14 28.84 46.83 16.21
CA VAL A 14 27.40 46.63 15.95
C VAL A 14 27.10 46.74 14.46
N LEU A 15 27.63 47.76 13.77
CA LEU A 15 27.45 47.93 12.32
C LEU A 15 28.06 46.76 11.52
N GLY A 16 29.25 46.30 11.90
CA GLY A 16 29.89 45.13 11.29
C GLY A 16 29.07 43.84 11.50
N GLY A 17 28.53 43.65 12.70
CA GLY A 17 27.65 42.52 13.02
C GLY A 17 26.36 42.54 12.20
N VAL A 18 25.71 43.70 12.07
CA VAL A 18 24.49 43.86 11.25
C VAL A 18 24.79 43.61 9.77
N LEU A 19 25.93 44.09 9.25
CA LEU A 19 26.34 43.86 7.87
C LEU A 19 26.58 42.37 7.60
N LEU A 20 27.29 41.67 8.48
CA LEU A 20 27.53 40.23 8.34
C LEU A 20 26.24 39.42 8.47
N PHE A 21 25.34 39.81 9.36
CA PHE A 21 24.03 39.19 9.49
C PHE A 21 23.18 39.39 8.23
N ALA A 22 23.16 40.60 7.67
CA ALA A 22 22.48 40.90 6.41
C ALA A 22 23.07 40.11 5.22
N LEU A 23 24.40 39.99 5.14
CA LEU A 23 25.09 39.14 4.17
C LEU A 23 24.70 37.66 4.34
N GLY A 24 24.62 37.17 5.58
CA GLY A 24 24.16 35.82 5.88
C GLY A 24 22.73 35.56 5.40
N LEU A 25 21.80 36.48 5.69
CA LEU A 25 20.41 36.40 5.21
C LEU A 25 20.34 36.44 3.67
N PHE A 26 21.13 37.30 3.04
CA PHE A 26 21.18 37.43 1.58
C PHE A 26 21.66 36.13 0.91
N LEU A 27 22.74 35.52 1.42
CA LEU A 27 23.25 34.24 0.92
C LEU A 27 22.26 33.08 1.09
N ILE A 28 21.45 33.08 2.17
CA ILE A 28 20.40 32.09 2.38
C ILE A 28 19.25 32.31 1.39
N GLY A 29 18.81 33.56 1.19
CA GLY A 29 17.72 33.91 0.28
C GLY A 29 18.03 33.59 -1.19
N ASP A 30 19.25 33.87 -1.63
CA ASP A 30 19.72 33.57 -2.99
C ASP A 30 19.67 32.06 -3.28
N ARG A 31 20.16 31.22 -2.35
CA ARG A 31 20.11 29.75 -2.49
C ARG A 31 18.70 29.16 -2.51
N GLN A 32 17.71 29.86 -1.95
CA GLN A 32 16.31 29.43 -1.97
C GLN A 32 15.53 29.96 -3.18
N MET A 33 16.18 30.66 -4.12
CA MET A 33 15.52 31.36 -5.24
C MET A 33 14.47 32.36 -4.74
N ALA A 34 14.68 32.94 -3.55
CA ALA A 34 13.74 33.89 -2.96
C ALA A 34 13.65 35.21 -3.77
N PHE A 35 14.68 35.51 -4.56
CA PHE A 35 14.80 36.73 -5.37
C PHE A 35 14.63 36.50 -6.88
N ALA A 36 14.34 35.27 -7.32
CA ALA A 36 14.14 34.97 -8.74
C ALA A 36 12.79 35.54 -9.21
N THR A 37 12.73 36.02 -10.46
CA THR A 37 11.45 36.33 -11.12
C THR A 37 10.70 35.04 -11.37
N LYS A 38 9.44 34.99 -10.94
CA LYS A 38 8.59 33.80 -11.06
C LYS A 38 7.27 34.16 -11.73
N PHE A 39 6.71 33.20 -12.45
CA PHE A 39 5.36 33.27 -12.96
C PHE A 39 4.50 32.19 -12.29
N THR A 40 3.19 32.44 -12.26
CA THR A 40 2.21 31.54 -11.65
C THR A 40 1.61 30.62 -12.70
N VAL A 41 1.43 29.35 -12.37
CA VAL A 41 0.71 28.35 -13.17
C VAL A 41 -0.20 27.56 -12.25
N TYR A 42 -1.34 27.12 -12.77
CA TYR A 42 -2.27 26.27 -12.04
C TYR A 42 -2.28 24.85 -12.59
N THR A 43 -2.63 23.89 -11.76
CA THR A 43 -2.94 22.52 -12.17
C THR A 43 -4.05 21.96 -11.29
N GLU A 44 -4.72 20.91 -11.75
CA GLU A 44 -5.87 20.33 -11.07
C GLU A 44 -5.73 18.82 -10.92
N PHE A 45 -6.00 18.31 -9.73
CA PHE A 45 -5.91 16.88 -9.40
C PHE A 45 -7.19 16.40 -8.69
N THR A 46 -7.60 15.17 -8.95
CA THR A 46 -8.73 14.53 -8.26
C THR A 46 -8.34 14.12 -6.84
N LYS A 47 -7.09 13.67 -6.67
CA LYS A 47 -6.53 13.26 -5.37
C LYS A 47 -5.18 13.92 -5.16
N ILE A 48 -4.92 14.39 -3.94
CA ILE A 48 -3.61 14.91 -3.54
C ILE A 48 -3.01 13.98 -2.49
N THR A 49 -1.96 13.25 -2.87
CA THR A 49 -1.29 12.31 -1.99
C THR A 49 0.05 12.87 -1.52
N GLY A 50 0.09 13.37 -0.28
CA GLY A 50 1.34 13.83 0.37
C GLY A 50 1.89 15.19 -0.08
N LEU A 51 1.28 15.84 -1.08
CA LEU A 51 1.65 17.19 -1.50
C LEU A 51 1.19 18.21 -0.45
N GLN A 52 2.07 19.15 -0.12
CA GLN A 52 1.81 20.22 0.84
C GLN A 52 2.23 21.58 0.26
N PRO A 53 1.65 22.70 0.72
CA PRO A 53 2.19 24.03 0.43
C PRO A 53 3.68 24.10 0.82
N GLY A 54 4.49 24.70 -0.06
CA GLY A 54 5.95 24.73 0.05
C GLY A 54 6.66 23.53 -0.60
N ALA A 55 5.95 22.51 -1.08
CA ALA A 55 6.54 21.42 -1.84
C ALA A 55 7.30 21.92 -3.06
N ILE A 56 8.41 21.28 -3.40
CA ILE A 56 9.26 21.68 -4.52
C ILE A 56 8.52 21.42 -5.84
N VAL A 57 8.63 22.36 -6.78
CA VAL A 57 8.22 22.18 -8.17
C VAL A 57 9.47 21.92 -9.02
N ARG A 58 9.42 20.89 -9.87
CA ARG A 58 10.49 20.54 -10.81
C ARG A 58 9.96 20.56 -12.24
N VAL A 59 10.68 21.21 -13.14
CA VAL A 59 10.40 21.18 -14.58
C VAL A 59 11.46 20.30 -15.23
N SER A 60 11.05 19.21 -15.88
CA SER A 60 11.98 18.23 -16.49
C SER A 60 13.07 17.72 -15.52
N GLY A 61 12.72 17.59 -14.22
CA GLY A 61 13.65 17.17 -13.16
C GLY A 61 14.51 18.29 -12.55
N ALA A 62 14.58 19.48 -13.17
CA ALA A 62 15.30 20.62 -12.60
C ALA A 62 14.44 21.36 -11.56
N LYS A 63 15.04 21.78 -10.43
CA LYS A 63 14.35 22.58 -9.40
C LYS A 63 13.91 23.90 -10.02
N ALA A 64 12.60 24.12 -10.08
CA ALA A 64 12.00 25.21 -10.83
C ALA A 64 11.15 26.15 -9.96
N GLY A 65 10.74 25.72 -8.76
CA GLY A 65 10.01 26.59 -7.85
C GLY A 65 9.31 25.82 -6.73
N SER A 66 8.10 26.23 -6.40
CA SER A 66 7.35 25.69 -5.25
C SER A 66 5.83 25.78 -5.42
N VAL A 67 5.12 24.87 -4.77
CA VAL A 67 3.68 24.91 -4.59
C VAL A 67 3.35 26.01 -3.58
N THR A 68 2.58 27.02 -3.97
CA THR A 68 2.23 28.13 -3.07
C THR A 68 0.93 27.87 -2.31
N GLN A 69 -0.07 27.30 -3.00
CA GLN A 69 -1.38 27.07 -2.41
C GLN A 69 -2.04 25.82 -3.00
N ILE A 70 -2.82 25.13 -2.15
CA ILE A 70 -3.71 24.05 -2.54
C ILE A 70 -5.11 24.46 -2.11
N VAL A 71 -6.01 24.61 -3.08
CA VAL A 71 -7.42 24.96 -2.86
C VAL A 71 -8.25 23.67 -2.92
N PRO A 72 -8.90 23.27 -1.82
CA PRO A 72 -9.77 22.11 -1.82
C PRO A 72 -11.02 22.35 -2.69
N PRO A 73 -11.59 21.30 -3.30
CA PRO A 73 -12.82 21.40 -4.08
C PRO A 73 -14.01 21.76 -3.19
N SER A 74 -15.03 22.39 -3.77
CA SER A 74 -16.28 22.72 -3.03
C SER A 74 -17.27 21.55 -3.00
N SER A 75 -17.07 20.55 -3.87
CA SER A 75 -17.88 19.33 -3.95
C SER A 75 -17.01 18.08 -4.19
N PRO A 76 -17.45 16.87 -3.81
CA PRO A 76 -16.67 15.64 -4.01
C PRO A 76 -16.35 15.29 -5.47
N THR A 77 -17.04 15.90 -6.43
CA THR A 77 -16.85 15.68 -7.88
C THR A 77 -15.87 16.67 -8.50
N GLU A 78 -15.49 17.72 -7.78
CA GLU A 78 -14.54 18.74 -8.24
C GLU A 78 -13.10 18.36 -7.88
N LYS A 79 -12.14 18.97 -8.59
CA LYS A 79 -10.71 18.74 -8.41
C LYS A 79 -10.10 19.75 -7.44
N PHE A 80 -9.04 19.35 -6.75
CA PHE A 80 -8.16 20.26 -6.03
C PHE A 80 -7.43 21.15 -7.04
N ARG A 81 -7.47 22.46 -6.83
CA ARG A 81 -6.68 23.40 -7.62
C ARG A 81 -5.38 23.74 -6.91
N VAL A 82 -4.27 23.51 -7.58
CA VAL A 82 -2.93 23.73 -7.03
C VAL A 82 -2.30 24.92 -7.75
N GLN A 83 -1.84 25.89 -6.96
CA GLN A 83 -1.11 27.05 -7.45
C GLN A 83 0.40 26.81 -7.34
N LEU A 84 1.09 27.06 -8.43
CA LEU A 84 2.52 26.84 -8.60
C LEU A 84 3.21 28.17 -8.88
N GLU A 85 4.39 28.35 -8.30
CA GLU A 85 5.34 29.36 -8.75
C GLU A 85 6.51 28.67 -9.43
N VAL A 86 6.84 29.14 -10.64
CA VAL A 86 7.93 28.61 -11.46
C VAL A 86 8.83 29.78 -11.87
N ILE A 87 10.15 29.58 -11.84
CA ILE A 87 11.12 30.58 -12.30
C ILE A 87 10.96 30.88 -13.79
N GLU A 88 11.08 32.15 -14.16
CA GLU A 88 10.92 32.62 -15.54
C GLU A 88 11.91 31.94 -16.51
N ASP A 89 13.11 31.60 -16.04
CA ASP A 89 14.17 30.95 -16.81
C ASP A 89 13.72 29.60 -17.42
N LEU A 90 12.76 28.92 -16.80
CA LEU A 90 12.24 27.62 -17.25
C LEU A 90 10.87 27.74 -17.93
N HIS A 91 10.35 28.96 -18.11
CA HIS A 91 9.05 29.21 -18.72
C HIS A 91 8.93 28.61 -20.12
N GLN A 92 10.01 28.66 -20.91
CA GLN A 92 10.03 28.10 -22.27
C GLN A 92 9.88 26.56 -22.32
N LEU A 93 10.10 25.85 -21.22
CA LEU A 93 9.94 24.40 -21.14
C LEU A 93 8.53 24.00 -20.72
N VAL A 94 7.79 24.91 -20.08
CA VAL A 94 6.40 24.68 -19.67
C VAL A 94 5.49 25.14 -20.80
N ARG A 95 4.96 24.19 -21.56
CA ARG A 95 4.06 24.46 -22.69
C ARG A 95 2.60 24.24 -22.31
N THR A 96 1.69 24.66 -23.16
CA THR A 96 0.24 24.44 -22.97
C THR A 96 -0.16 22.97 -22.88
N ASN A 97 0.64 22.05 -23.43
CA ASN A 97 0.43 20.60 -23.32
C ASN A 97 1.38 19.93 -22.30
N SER A 98 2.11 20.70 -21.50
CA SER A 98 2.82 20.14 -20.35
C SER A 98 1.83 19.49 -19.39
N VAL A 99 2.27 18.39 -18.78
CA VAL A 99 1.48 17.65 -17.79
C VAL A 99 2.18 17.76 -16.44
N ALA A 100 1.42 18.12 -15.42
CA ALA A 100 1.87 18.13 -14.04
C ALA A 100 1.57 16.78 -13.35
N THR A 101 2.52 16.28 -12.57
CA THR A 101 2.47 15.01 -11.85
C THR A 101 2.85 15.23 -10.39
N ILE A 102 2.16 14.55 -9.47
CA ILE A 102 2.60 14.48 -8.07
C ILE A 102 3.51 13.27 -7.95
N GLU A 103 4.77 13.50 -7.60
CA GLU A 103 5.80 12.46 -7.51
C GLU A 103 6.38 12.43 -6.09
N THR A 104 7.01 11.31 -5.72
CA THR A 104 7.67 11.17 -4.42
C THR A 104 9.17 11.17 -4.63
N GLU A 105 9.91 11.92 -3.81
CA GLU A 105 11.37 11.93 -3.88
C GLU A 105 11.93 10.60 -3.37
N GLY A 106 12.31 9.72 -4.29
CA GLY A 106 12.69 8.35 -3.95
C GLY A 106 11.54 7.60 -3.26
N LEU A 107 11.89 6.60 -2.44
CA LEU A 107 10.91 5.69 -1.83
C LEU A 107 10.40 6.16 -0.46
N MET A 108 11.02 7.21 0.07
CA MET A 108 10.90 7.65 1.46
C MET A 108 11.00 9.18 1.62
N GLY A 109 11.10 9.94 0.54
CA GLY A 109 11.12 11.41 0.60
C GLY A 109 9.73 12.01 0.66
N GLY A 110 9.69 13.34 0.73
CA GLY A 110 8.45 14.10 0.60
C GLY A 110 7.95 14.09 -0.84
N SER A 111 6.68 14.45 -1.03
CA SER A 111 6.10 14.63 -2.36
C SER A 111 6.57 15.95 -2.98
N TYR A 112 6.87 15.93 -4.26
CA TYR A 112 7.16 17.11 -5.08
C TYR A 112 6.23 17.13 -6.29
N LEU A 113 6.11 18.29 -6.93
CA LEU A 113 5.32 18.43 -8.15
C LEU A 113 6.26 18.45 -9.36
N GLY A 114 6.15 17.46 -10.23
CA GLY A 114 6.81 17.39 -11.52
C GLY A 114 5.99 18.09 -12.59
N ILE A 115 6.67 18.76 -13.52
CA ILE A 115 6.09 19.30 -14.75
C ILE A 115 6.92 18.75 -15.90
N GLY A 116 6.26 17.96 -16.75
CA GLY A 116 6.86 17.47 -17.99
C GLY A 116 7.09 18.61 -18.98
N THR A 117 8.10 18.47 -19.84
CA THR A 117 8.21 19.36 -20.99
C THR A 117 7.05 19.10 -21.94
N GLY A 118 6.51 20.16 -22.52
CA GLY A 118 5.59 19.99 -23.64
C GLY A 118 6.32 19.62 -24.93
N THR A 119 5.59 19.68 -26.03
CA THR A 119 6.17 19.53 -27.37
C THR A 119 6.62 20.89 -27.92
N ASP A 120 7.60 20.91 -28.81
CA ASP A 120 8.09 22.16 -29.41
C ASP A 120 7.00 22.90 -30.21
N ASP A 121 6.04 22.16 -30.77
CA ASP A 121 4.89 22.70 -31.50
C ASP A 121 3.86 23.40 -30.59
N ALA A 122 3.91 23.15 -29.28
CA ALA A 122 2.99 23.76 -28.33
C ALA A 122 3.53 25.12 -27.86
N ALA A 123 2.65 26.11 -27.77
CA ALA A 123 3.03 27.43 -27.25
C ALA A 123 3.49 27.34 -25.78
N PRO A 124 4.42 28.21 -25.35
CA PRO A 124 4.68 28.40 -23.92
C PRO A 124 3.37 28.73 -23.19
N VAL A 125 3.22 28.18 -21.98
CA VAL A 125 2.03 28.43 -21.17
C VAL A 125 1.90 29.92 -20.84
N ALA A 126 0.70 30.48 -20.82
CA ALA A 126 0.57 31.87 -20.34
C ALA A 126 0.67 31.91 -18.81
N ALA A 127 1.16 33.02 -18.26
CA ALA A 127 1.08 33.26 -16.81
C ALA A 127 -0.38 33.17 -16.34
N ASN A 128 -0.60 32.53 -15.20
CA ASN A 128 -1.90 32.19 -14.60
C ASN A 128 -2.76 31.20 -15.39
N ALA A 129 -2.23 30.56 -16.44
CA ALA A 129 -2.96 29.49 -17.11
C ALA A 129 -2.90 28.18 -16.32
N THR A 130 -3.82 27.28 -16.66
CA THR A 130 -3.91 25.94 -16.08
C THR A 130 -3.29 24.93 -17.03
N ILE A 131 -2.36 24.12 -16.55
CA ILE A 131 -1.83 22.95 -17.25
C ILE A 131 -2.54 21.68 -16.76
N ALA A 132 -2.53 20.64 -17.59
CA ALA A 132 -3.19 19.38 -17.26
C ALA A 132 -2.48 18.67 -16.10
N GLY A 133 -3.22 18.33 -15.06
CA GLY A 133 -2.74 17.45 -13.99
C GLY A 133 -3.04 15.99 -14.32
N LYS A 134 -2.05 15.12 -14.12
CA LYS A 134 -2.22 13.67 -14.11
C LYS A 134 -2.19 13.19 -12.67
N ASP A 135 -3.28 12.56 -12.25
CA ASP A 135 -3.39 12.02 -10.90
C ASP A 135 -2.24 11.03 -10.64
N PRO A 136 -1.63 11.08 -9.43
CA PRO A 136 -0.55 10.19 -9.08
C PRO A 136 -1.04 8.74 -9.20
N PHE A 137 -0.21 7.91 -9.82
CA PHE A 137 -0.47 6.49 -9.93
C PHE A 137 -0.25 5.85 -8.55
N ASP A 138 -1.33 5.44 -7.89
CA ASP A 138 -1.25 4.79 -6.58
C ASP A 138 -1.16 3.28 -6.74
N ILE A 139 -0.06 2.69 -6.25
CA ILE A 139 0.12 1.24 -6.22
C ILE A 139 -0.98 0.58 -5.37
N SER A 140 -1.55 1.27 -4.37
CA SER A 140 -2.70 0.76 -3.62
C SER A 140 -3.95 0.64 -4.50
N ASP A 141 -4.21 1.64 -5.35
CA ASP A 141 -5.34 1.59 -6.29
C ASP A 141 -5.17 0.43 -7.29
N LEU A 142 -3.93 0.17 -7.75
CA LEU A 142 -3.61 -1.03 -8.54
C LEU A 142 -3.84 -2.33 -7.76
N MET A 143 -3.33 -2.43 -6.53
CA MET A 143 -3.46 -3.65 -5.73
C MET A 143 -4.92 -3.95 -5.41
N GLN A 144 -5.74 -2.92 -5.18
CA GLN A 144 -7.18 -3.05 -5.00
C GLN A 144 -7.85 -3.51 -6.30
N GLN A 145 -7.55 -2.86 -7.43
CA GLN A 145 -8.05 -3.28 -8.75
C GLN A 145 -7.66 -4.74 -9.04
N MET A 146 -6.42 -5.14 -8.73
CA MET A 146 -5.97 -6.52 -8.87
C MET A 146 -6.71 -7.48 -7.93
N GLY A 147 -6.98 -7.08 -6.69
CA GLY A 147 -7.80 -7.85 -5.75
C GLY A 147 -9.21 -8.07 -6.29
N ASP A 148 -9.84 -7.00 -6.77
CA ASP A 148 -11.16 -7.03 -7.39
C ASP A 148 -11.17 -7.91 -8.65
N THR A 149 -10.13 -7.82 -9.49
CA THR A 149 -9.94 -8.67 -10.67
C THR A 149 -9.78 -10.13 -10.27
N ILE A 150 -8.99 -10.46 -9.23
CA ILE A 150 -8.89 -11.83 -8.70
C ILE A 150 -10.25 -12.34 -8.19
N THR A 151 -11.01 -11.49 -7.49
CA THR A 151 -12.37 -11.84 -7.03
C THR A 151 -13.30 -12.10 -8.22
N ARG A 152 -13.26 -11.27 -9.27
CA ARG A 152 -14.04 -11.48 -10.51
C ARG A 152 -13.63 -12.76 -11.24
N VAL A 153 -12.33 -13.04 -11.34
CA VAL A 153 -11.81 -14.29 -11.91
C VAL A 153 -12.35 -15.49 -11.14
N ASN A 154 -12.27 -15.48 -9.80
CA ASN A 154 -12.77 -16.57 -8.97
C ASN A 154 -14.30 -16.75 -9.09
N ALA A 155 -15.06 -15.65 -9.07
CA ALA A 155 -16.51 -15.68 -9.25
C ALA A 155 -16.88 -16.23 -10.63
N THR A 156 -16.17 -15.84 -11.69
CA THR A 156 -16.37 -16.37 -13.04
C THR A 156 -16.05 -17.87 -13.09
N ILE A 157 -14.97 -18.31 -12.46
CA ILE A 157 -14.61 -19.73 -12.36
C ILE A 157 -15.72 -20.54 -11.64
N ASP A 158 -16.31 -19.99 -10.59
CA ASP A 158 -17.42 -20.65 -9.87
C ASP A 158 -18.73 -20.67 -10.69
N ASP A 159 -19.03 -19.61 -11.42
CA ASP A 159 -20.18 -19.53 -12.34
C ASP A 159 -20.05 -20.53 -13.51
N LEU A 160 -18.85 -20.65 -14.08
CA LEU A 160 -18.55 -21.62 -15.14
C LEU A 160 -18.77 -23.07 -14.64
N LYS A 161 -18.43 -23.35 -13.38
CA LYS A 161 -18.69 -24.66 -12.76
C LYS A 161 -20.18 -24.95 -12.61
N GLY A 162 -21.00 -23.91 -12.36
CA GLY A 162 -22.46 -24.01 -12.29
C GLY A 162 -23.14 -24.14 -13.65
N GLY A 163 -22.65 -23.43 -14.67
CA GLY A 163 -23.24 -23.35 -16.02
C GLY A 163 -23.08 -24.61 -16.88
N VAL A 164 -22.09 -25.46 -16.59
CA VAL A 164 -21.85 -26.71 -17.33
C VAL A 164 -22.92 -27.79 -17.04
N GLN A 165 -23.74 -27.62 -15.99
CA GLN A 165 -24.79 -28.57 -15.63
C GLN A 165 -26.11 -28.45 -16.43
N GLY A 166 -26.19 -27.55 -17.41
CA GLY A 166 -27.01 -27.79 -18.61
C GLY A 166 -27.99 -26.69 -19.02
N THR A 167 -27.64 -25.93 -20.06
CA THR A 167 -28.52 -25.43 -21.14
C THR A 167 -27.68 -24.70 -22.20
N VAL A 168 -28.16 -24.62 -23.45
CA VAL A 168 -27.50 -23.86 -24.55
C VAL A 168 -27.40 -22.35 -24.23
N GLU A 169 -28.29 -21.84 -23.38
CA GLU A 169 -28.34 -20.45 -22.91
C GLU A 169 -27.21 -20.13 -21.90
N SER A 170 -26.81 -21.10 -21.07
CA SER A 170 -25.70 -20.96 -20.11
C SER A 170 -24.33 -20.86 -20.81
N ILE A 171 -24.20 -21.42 -22.01
CA ILE A 171 -22.97 -21.37 -22.82
C ILE A 171 -22.78 -19.97 -23.43
N GLY A 172 -23.86 -19.32 -23.88
CA GLY A 172 -23.79 -17.94 -24.40
C GLY A 172 -23.31 -16.94 -23.34
N ASN A 173 -23.93 -16.98 -22.16
CA ASN A 173 -23.55 -16.11 -21.03
C ASN A 173 -22.13 -16.39 -20.52
N THR A 174 -21.69 -17.65 -20.55
CA THR A 174 -20.33 -18.09 -20.22
C THR A 174 -19.29 -17.45 -21.14
N VAL A 175 -19.54 -17.45 -22.45
CA VAL A 175 -18.63 -16.86 -23.45
C VAL A 175 -18.57 -15.33 -23.30
N ASP A 176 -19.69 -14.67 -23.02
CA ASP A 176 -19.74 -13.22 -22.81
C ASP A 176 -19.01 -12.79 -21.51
N ASN A 177 -19.19 -13.54 -20.42
CA ASN A 177 -18.48 -13.30 -19.16
C ASN A 177 -16.96 -13.53 -19.32
N ALA A 178 -16.56 -14.56 -20.06
CA ALA A 178 -15.15 -14.83 -20.35
C ALA A 178 -14.52 -13.73 -21.23
N ASN A 179 -15.23 -13.23 -22.25
CA ASN A 179 -14.78 -12.11 -23.08
C ASN A 179 -14.58 -10.82 -22.25
N THR A 180 -15.52 -10.52 -21.35
CA THR A 180 -15.45 -9.35 -20.48
C THR A 180 -14.26 -9.46 -19.52
N LEU A 181 -14.06 -10.63 -18.91
CA LEU A 181 -12.94 -10.89 -18.00
C LEU A 181 -11.59 -10.75 -18.72
N ILE A 182 -11.46 -11.26 -19.94
CA ILE A 182 -10.23 -11.13 -20.72
C ILE A 182 -9.93 -9.67 -21.04
N THR A 183 -10.95 -8.86 -21.33
CA THR A 183 -10.78 -7.43 -21.60
C THR A 183 -10.30 -6.69 -20.35
N ASP A 184 -10.97 -6.89 -19.21
CA ASP A 184 -10.60 -6.30 -17.92
C ASP A 184 -9.17 -6.70 -17.50
N VAL A 185 -8.85 -7.99 -17.58
CA VAL A 185 -7.52 -8.52 -17.26
C VAL A 185 -6.47 -7.95 -18.22
N SER A 186 -6.76 -7.86 -19.52
CA SER A 186 -5.79 -7.33 -20.50
C SER A 186 -5.44 -5.87 -20.25
N ASP A 187 -6.41 -5.04 -19.87
CA ASP A 187 -6.21 -3.63 -19.55
C ASP A 187 -5.36 -3.47 -18.27
N ASP A 188 -5.70 -4.19 -17.21
CA ASP A 188 -4.95 -4.19 -15.94
C ASP A 188 -3.49 -4.66 -16.15
N LEU A 189 -3.29 -5.70 -16.95
CA LEU A 189 -1.97 -6.22 -17.26
C LEU A 189 -1.15 -5.25 -18.11
N THR A 190 -1.77 -4.53 -19.04
CA THR A 190 -1.09 -3.50 -19.84
C THR A 190 -0.56 -2.36 -18.97
N ARG A 191 -1.34 -1.96 -17.96
CA ARG A 191 -0.93 -0.94 -16.98
C ARG A 191 0.23 -1.44 -16.12
N LEU A 192 0.18 -2.70 -15.68
CA LEU A 192 1.24 -3.34 -14.91
C LEU A 192 2.55 -3.44 -15.71
N VAL A 193 2.50 -3.86 -16.97
CA VAL A 193 3.67 -3.92 -17.86
C VAL A 193 4.29 -2.54 -18.06
N THR A 194 3.46 -1.50 -18.18
CA THR A 194 3.92 -0.12 -18.34
C THR A 194 4.62 0.38 -17.06
N ALA A 195 4.05 0.12 -15.88
CA ALA A 195 4.66 0.46 -14.61
C ALA A 195 5.98 -0.30 -14.37
N ALA A 196 6.00 -1.59 -14.69
CA ALA A 196 7.19 -2.45 -14.64
C ALA A 196 8.32 -1.95 -15.55
N ALA A 197 7.99 -1.52 -16.77
CA ALA A 197 8.96 -0.96 -17.71
C ALA A 197 9.57 0.35 -17.18
N ALA A 198 8.76 1.24 -16.60
CA ALA A 198 9.24 2.48 -15.99
C ALA A 198 10.21 2.21 -14.83
N ILE A 199 9.84 1.31 -13.92
CA ILE A 199 10.68 0.91 -12.77
C ILE A 199 12.01 0.32 -13.25
N THR A 200 11.98 -0.53 -14.28
CA THR A 200 13.17 -1.16 -14.85
C THR A 200 14.10 -0.12 -15.48
N GLY A 201 13.55 0.87 -16.18
CA GLY A 201 14.30 1.99 -16.74
C GLY A 201 15.00 2.81 -15.65
N ASP A 202 14.27 3.19 -14.60
CA ASP A 202 14.82 3.95 -13.48
C ASP A 202 15.91 3.17 -12.74
N ALA A 203 15.68 1.87 -12.51
CA ALA A 203 16.67 0.98 -11.89
C ALA A 203 17.94 0.86 -12.74
N ALA A 204 17.82 0.79 -14.07
CA ALA A 204 18.97 0.74 -14.98
C ALA A 204 19.79 2.04 -14.94
N VAL A 205 19.12 3.19 -14.91
CA VAL A 205 19.76 4.51 -14.77
C VAL A 205 20.50 4.63 -13.44
N ILE A 206 19.88 4.18 -12.35
CA ILE A 206 20.50 4.17 -11.01
C ILE A 206 21.72 3.25 -10.98
N ALA A 207 21.59 2.02 -11.51
CA ALA A 207 22.68 1.06 -11.57
C ALA A 207 23.87 1.57 -12.39
N GLU A 208 23.60 2.26 -13.50
CA GLU A 208 24.65 2.88 -14.31
C GLU A 208 25.27 4.10 -13.61
N GLY A 209 24.49 4.89 -12.87
CA GLY A 209 25.00 5.98 -12.02
C GLY A 209 25.94 5.49 -10.92
N ILE A 210 25.63 4.34 -10.30
CA ILE A 210 26.48 3.65 -9.33
C ILE A 210 27.76 3.15 -10.00
N ARG A 211 27.64 2.39 -11.11
CA ARG A 211 28.78 1.82 -11.84
C ARG A 211 29.75 2.88 -12.35
N SER A 212 29.23 3.98 -12.88
CA SER A 212 30.04 5.06 -13.42
C SER A 212 30.66 5.97 -12.35
N GLY A 213 30.34 5.75 -11.06
CA GLY A 213 30.82 6.58 -9.94
C GLY A 213 30.35 8.04 -10.02
N LYS A 214 29.34 8.32 -10.84
CA LYS A 214 28.84 9.68 -11.08
C LYS A 214 27.71 10.02 -10.09
N GLY A 215 27.68 11.27 -9.63
CA GLY A 215 26.70 11.74 -8.65
C GLY A 215 27.09 11.48 -7.19
N SER A 216 26.27 11.95 -6.25
CA SER A 216 26.52 11.83 -4.80
C SER A 216 26.44 10.38 -4.30
N ILE A 217 25.61 9.55 -4.95
CA ILE A 217 25.44 8.13 -4.61
C ILE A 217 26.64 7.32 -5.09
N GLY A 218 27.07 7.45 -6.36
CA GLY A 218 28.26 6.74 -6.87
C GLY A 218 29.58 7.15 -6.20
N LYS A 219 29.65 8.35 -5.59
CA LYS A 219 30.80 8.81 -4.80
C LYS A 219 30.83 8.29 -3.35
N PHE A 220 29.71 7.77 -2.84
CA PHE A 220 29.58 7.29 -1.45
C PHE A 220 29.26 5.80 -1.33
N VAL A 221 28.63 5.22 -2.35
CA VAL A 221 28.12 3.85 -2.36
C VAL A 221 28.71 3.16 -3.58
N ASN A 222 29.84 2.52 -3.36
CA ASN A 222 30.48 1.62 -4.31
C ASN A 222 30.36 0.18 -3.78
N ASP A 223 29.13 -0.24 -3.53
CA ASP A 223 28.82 -1.52 -2.89
C ASP A 223 28.22 -2.50 -3.91
N ASP A 224 28.96 -3.57 -4.17
CA ASP A 224 28.58 -4.67 -5.07
C ASP A 224 27.26 -5.33 -4.65
N GLU A 225 26.91 -5.27 -3.36
CA GLU A 225 25.69 -5.85 -2.82
C GLU A 225 24.45 -5.06 -3.28
N LEU A 226 24.53 -3.73 -3.32
CA LEU A 226 23.43 -2.88 -3.81
C LEU A 226 23.21 -3.09 -5.31
N TYR A 227 24.28 -3.20 -6.08
CA TYR A 227 24.21 -3.50 -7.51
C TYR A 227 23.53 -4.86 -7.76
N THR A 228 23.98 -5.90 -7.06
CA THR A 228 23.43 -7.26 -7.19
C THR A 228 21.95 -7.28 -6.85
N ARG A 229 21.55 -6.60 -5.76
CA ARG A 229 20.15 -6.45 -5.37
C ARG A 229 19.33 -5.72 -6.44
N MET A 230 19.83 -4.62 -7.02
CA MET A 230 19.13 -3.87 -8.08
C MET A 230 18.97 -4.69 -9.38
N THR A 231 20.00 -5.45 -9.78
CA THR A 231 19.88 -6.34 -10.94
C THR A 231 18.90 -7.50 -10.70
N GLY A 232 18.80 -7.98 -9.46
CA GLY A 232 17.79 -8.98 -9.07
C GLY A 232 16.35 -8.46 -9.25
N ILE A 233 16.12 -7.18 -8.99
CA ILE A 233 14.81 -6.54 -9.15
C ILE A 233 14.45 -6.39 -10.62
N ALA A 234 15.39 -5.95 -11.46
CA ALA A 234 15.20 -5.89 -12.90
C ALA A 234 14.86 -7.27 -13.48
N LYS A 235 15.56 -8.32 -13.00
CA LYS A 235 15.28 -9.70 -13.39
C LYS A 235 13.88 -10.17 -12.95
N GLN A 236 13.53 -9.99 -11.68
CA GLN A 236 12.20 -10.35 -11.15
C GLN A 236 11.06 -9.61 -11.87
N THR A 237 11.27 -8.35 -12.24
CA THR A 237 10.29 -7.55 -12.97
C THR A 237 10.10 -8.08 -14.41
N ASN A 238 11.19 -8.50 -15.05
CA ASN A 238 11.14 -9.17 -16.36
C ASN A 238 10.44 -10.54 -16.28
N ASP A 239 10.66 -11.28 -15.20
CA ASP A 239 10.01 -12.57 -14.96
C ASP A 239 8.50 -12.40 -14.74
N ILE A 240 8.06 -11.35 -14.03
CA ILE A 240 6.65 -10.98 -13.89
C ILE A 240 6.05 -10.64 -15.26
N ALA A 241 6.71 -9.81 -16.07
CA ALA A 241 6.22 -9.43 -17.39
C ALA A 241 6.11 -10.64 -18.34
N THR A 242 7.07 -11.56 -18.27
CA THR A 242 7.07 -12.80 -19.07
C THR A 242 5.97 -13.75 -18.63
N SER A 243 5.82 -13.96 -17.32
CA SER A 243 4.76 -14.80 -16.75
C SER A 243 3.39 -14.24 -17.09
N THR A 244 3.22 -12.91 -17.03
CA THR A 244 2.00 -12.21 -17.39
C THR A 244 1.59 -12.45 -18.84
N ARG A 245 2.54 -12.32 -19.79
CA ARG A 245 2.27 -12.60 -21.21
C ARG A 245 1.80 -14.02 -21.44
N LEU A 246 2.43 -14.98 -20.75
CA LEU A 246 2.10 -16.40 -20.86
C LEU A 246 0.70 -16.71 -20.30
N VAL A 247 0.24 -16.01 -19.27
CA VAL A 247 -1.14 -16.12 -18.77
C VAL A 247 -2.16 -15.61 -19.79
N VAL A 248 -1.89 -14.47 -20.44
CA VAL A 248 -2.76 -13.91 -21.48
C VAL A 248 -2.84 -14.82 -22.70
N GLU A 249 -1.71 -15.39 -23.12
CA GLU A 249 -1.64 -16.30 -24.25
C GLU A 249 -2.44 -17.58 -23.99
N LYS A 250 -2.24 -18.22 -22.83
CA LYS A 250 -3.02 -19.40 -22.43
C LYS A 250 -4.51 -19.11 -22.26
N ALA A 251 -4.88 -17.94 -21.74
CA ALA A 251 -6.27 -17.53 -21.62
C ALA A 251 -6.93 -17.35 -23.00
N LYS A 252 -6.21 -16.80 -23.98
CA LYS A 252 -6.69 -16.68 -25.37
C LYS A 252 -6.83 -18.03 -26.05
N GLU A 253 -5.84 -18.92 -25.92
CA GLU A 253 -5.89 -20.27 -26.49
C GLU A 253 -7.08 -21.08 -25.97
N ALA A 254 -7.36 -21.01 -24.66
CA ALA A 254 -8.52 -21.69 -24.09
C ALA A 254 -9.86 -21.14 -24.60
N LEU A 255 -9.93 -19.83 -24.87
CA LEU A 255 -11.12 -19.19 -25.41
C LEU A 255 -11.35 -19.56 -26.88
N ASP A 256 -10.29 -19.61 -27.68
CA ASP A 256 -10.35 -20.06 -29.08
C ASP A 256 -10.81 -21.52 -29.16
N GLY A 257 -10.40 -22.35 -28.20
CA GLY A 257 -10.89 -23.73 -28.04
C GLY A 257 -12.40 -23.80 -27.77
N LEU A 258 -12.93 -22.91 -26.94
CA LEU A 258 -14.37 -22.79 -26.64
C LEU A 258 -15.21 -22.27 -27.82
N GLN A 259 -14.62 -21.47 -28.70
CA GLN A 259 -15.27 -20.96 -29.91
C GLN A 259 -15.25 -21.94 -31.09
N SER A 260 -14.41 -22.99 -31.03
CA SER A 260 -14.35 -24.00 -32.08
C SER A 260 -15.63 -24.85 -32.10
N LYS A 261 -16.41 -24.73 -33.18
CA LYS A 261 -17.79 -25.24 -33.28
C LYS A 261 -17.94 -26.77 -33.38
N ASP A 262 -16.86 -27.56 -33.35
CA ASP A 262 -16.88 -28.97 -33.79
C ASP A 262 -16.32 -30.02 -32.79
N GLY A 263 -16.19 -29.68 -31.50
CA GLY A 263 -15.70 -30.63 -30.47
C GLY A 263 -16.81 -31.45 -29.78
N PRO A 264 -16.62 -32.75 -29.47
CA PRO A 264 -17.56 -33.50 -28.63
C PRO A 264 -17.73 -32.81 -27.27
N VAL A 265 -18.97 -32.68 -26.78
CA VAL A 265 -19.30 -32.03 -25.49
C VAL A 265 -18.51 -32.61 -24.29
N GLN A 266 -18.08 -33.87 -24.38
CA GLN A 266 -17.18 -34.51 -23.41
C GLN A 266 -15.74 -33.97 -23.43
N GLY A 267 -15.24 -33.55 -24.60
CA GLY A 267 -13.94 -32.90 -24.74
C GLY A 267 -13.93 -31.51 -24.10
N MET A 268 -14.99 -30.71 -24.33
CA MET A 268 -15.14 -29.39 -23.70
C MET A 268 -15.12 -29.45 -22.16
N THR A 269 -15.69 -30.47 -21.53
CA THR A 269 -15.63 -30.60 -20.06
C THR A 269 -14.24 -30.91 -19.52
N ALA A 270 -13.43 -31.67 -20.28
CA ALA A 270 -12.05 -31.98 -19.90
C ALA A 270 -11.13 -30.77 -20.14
N ASP A 271 -11.31 -30.09 -21.27
CA ASP A 271 -10.54 -28.90 -21.65
C ASP A 271 -10.84 -27.72 -20.72
N VAL A 272 -12.10 -27.53 -20.30
CA VAL A 272 -12.46 -26.50 -19.30
C VAL A 272 -11.90 -26.83 -17.93
N ALA A 273 -11.97 -28.09 -17.48
CA ALA A 273 -11.40 -28.49 -16.20
C ALA A 273 -9.87 -28.34 -16.17
N GLN A 274 -9.21 -28.66 -17.28
CA GLN A 274 -7.76 -28.50 -17.44
C GLN A 274 -7.37 -27.02 -17.53
N THR A 275 -8.09 -26.22 -18.32
CA THR A 275 -7.92 -24.76 -18.39
C THR A 275 -8.10 -24.11 -17.02
N MET A 276 -9.10 -24.55 -16.24
CA MET A 276 -9.32 -24.07 -14.87
C MET A 276 -8.16 -24.44 -13.94
N GLY A 277 -7.58 -25.64 -14.11
CA GLY A 277 -6.38 -26.07 -13.40
C GLY A 277 -5.18 -25.17 -13.73
N ASP A 278 -4.96 -24.92 -15.02
CA ASP A 278 -3.87 -24.08 -15.52
C ASP A 278 -4.04 -22.61 -15.11
N ALA A 279 -5.25 -22.07 -15.15
CA ALA A 279 -5.57 -20.72 -14.70
C ALA A 279 -5.37 -20.57 -13.19
N ARG A 280 -5.77 -21.55 -12.38
CA ARG A 280 -5.50 -21.55 -10.93
C ARG A 280 -4.01 -21.64 -10.62
N ALA A 281 -3.27 -22.49 -11.34
CA ALA A 281 -1.82 -22.61 -11.17
C ALA A 281 -1.10 -21.30 -11.56
N ALA A 282 -1.52 -20.68 -12.66
CA ALA A 282 -1.03 -19.37 -13.09
C ALA A 282 -1.33 -18.27 -12.07
N MET A 283 -2.55 -18.21 -11.55
CA MET A 283 -2.95 -17.22 -10.54
C MET A 283 -2.25 -17.45 -9.20
N ALA A 284 -2.01 -18.70 -8.81
CA ALA A 284 -1.22 -19.04 -7.63
C ALA A 284 0.24 -18.56 -7.79
N GLY A 285 0.88 -18.84 -8.93
CA GLY A 285 2.24 -18.37 -9.21
C GLY A 285 2.34 -16.84 -9.32
N PHE A 286 1.29 -16.20 -9.86
CA PHE A 286 1.21 -14.75 -9.91
C PHE A 286 1.04 -14.12 -8.51
N ALA A 287 0.17 -14.68 -7.67
CA ALA A 287 0.00 -14.25 -6.29
C ALA A 287 1.30 -14.42 -5.48
N GLU A 288 2.03 -15.52 -5.69
CA GLU A 288 3.34 -15.77 -5.08
C GLU A 288 4.38 -14.73 -5.52
N ASN A 289 4.43 -14.40 -6.82
CA ASN A 289 5.33 -13.36 -7.34
C ASN A 289 4.97 -11.95 -6.83
N MET A 290 3.68 -11.64 -6.70
CA MET A 290 3.22 -10.37 -6.12
C MET A 290 3.54 -10.28 -4.63
N GLU A 291 3.43 -11.38 -3.90
CA GLU A 291 3.83 -11.47 -2.49
C GLU A 291 5.34 -11.28 -2.31
N ALA A 292 6.15 -11.79 -3.24
CA ALA A 292 7.59 -11.54 -3.28
C ALA A 292 7.91 -10.05 -3.55
N LEU A 293 7.16 -9.40 -4.45
CA LEU A 293 7.31 -7.98 -4.76
C LEU A 293 7.01 -7.09 -3.55
N LYS A 294 5.93 -7.38 -2.80
CA LYS A 294 5.57 -6.68 -1.54
C LYS A 294 6.71 -6.69 -0.50
N ARG A 295 7.54 -7.73 -0.53
CA ARG A 295 8.64 -7.95 0.44
C ARG A 295 9.94 -7.27 0.05
N ASN A 296 10.03 -6.71 -1.15
CA ASN A 296 11.23 -6.06 -1.63
C ASN A 296 11.51 -4.74 -0.89
N PHE A 297 12.77 -4.51 -0.50
CA PHE A 297 13.17 -3.40 0.36
C PHE A 297 12.84 -2.02 -0.23
N LEU A 298 12.77 -1.91 -1.55
CA LEU A 298 12.44 -0.66 -2.24
C LEU A 298 10.99 -0.25 -1.95
N VAL A 299 10.05 -1.16 -2.12
CA VAL A 299 8.61 -0.86 -1.96
C VAL A 299 8.14 -1.05 -0.51
N ARG A 300 8.89 -1.78 0.32
CA ARG A 300 8.61 -1.96 1.75
C ARG A 300 8.38 -0.64 2.50
N GLY A 301 9.11 0.41 2.13
CA GLY A 301 8.96 1.75 2.72
C GLY A 301 7.68 2.49 2.35
N PHE A 302 7.23 2.31 1.11
CA PHE A 302 5.98 2.84 0.58
C PHE A 302 4.77 2.20 1.29
N PHE A 303 4.81 0.88 1.51
CA PHE A 303 3.75 0.15 2.22
C PHE A 303 3.74 0.39 3.74
N ASN A 304 4.90 0.57 4.38
CA ASN A 304 5.00 0.77 5.83
C ASN A 304 4.56 2.17 6.32
N ARG A 305 4.53 3.20 5.46
CA ARG A 305 4.31 4.61 5.87
C ARG A 305 2.87 5.11 5.78
N ARG A 306 2.00 4.37 5.09
CA ARG A 306 0.61 4.79 4.83
C ARG A 306 -0.43 4.19 5.78
N GLY A 307 -0.01 3.66 6.92
CA GLY A 307 -0.92 3.30 8.00
C GLY A 307 -1.70 2.00 7.82
N PHE A 308 -1.31 1.14 6.87
CA PHE A 308 -1.81 -0.23 6.80
C PHE A 308 -1.19 -1.07 7.93
N PHE A 309 -1.71 -0.94 9.15
CA PHE A 309 -1.75 -2.09 10.04
C PHE A 309 -3.00 -2.87 9.66
N ASP A 310 -2.99 -3.50 8.48
CA ASP A 310 -4.09 -4.40 8.15
C ASP A 310 -3.89 -5.67 8.99
N LEU A 311 -4.60 -5.74 10.11
CA LEU A 311 -4.60 -6.91 10.96
C LEU A 311 -5.13 -8.16 10.22
N ALA A 312 -5.77 -8.00 9.05
CA ALA A 312 -6.14 -9.08 8.17
C ALA A 312 -4.94 -9.65 7.37
N GLU A 313 -3.87 -8.88 7.17
CA GLU A 313 -2.64 -9.31 6.47
C GLU A 313 -1.52 -9.75 7.44
N LEU A 314 -1.71 -9.56 8.75
CA LEU A 314 -0.76 -9.98 9.78
C LEU A 314 -0.69 -11.51 9.88
N THR A 315 0.43 -12.11 9.45
CA THR A 315 0.59 -13.57 9.53
C THR A 315 0.86 -14.05 10.97
N PRO A 316 0.47 -15.29 11.33
CA PRO A 316 0.83 -15.91 12.61
C PRO A 316 2.33 -15.88 12.93
N ALA A 317 3.19 -15.98 11.92
CA ALA A 317 4.64 -15.93 12.08
C ALA A 317 5.13 -14.52 12.44
N GLN A 318 4.64 -13.48 11.75
CA GLN A 318 4.99 -12.09 12.04
C GLN A 318 4.47 -11.66 13.42
N TYR A 319 3.25 -12.05 13.75
CA TYR A 319 2.66 -11.78 15.05
C TYR A 319 3.53 -12.35 16.19
N ARG A 320 3.97 -13.61 16.07
CA ARG A 320 4.87 -14.27 17.04
C ARG A 320 6.24 -13.60 17.15
N GLN A 321 6.76 -13.05 16.06
CA GLN A 321 8.03 -12.30 16.08
C GLN A 321 7.92 -10.90 16.71
N GLY A 322 6.73 -10.55 17.22
CA GLY A 322 6.47 -9.30 17.91
C GLY A 322 6.24 -8.14 16.95
N ALA A 323 5.66 -8.37 15.77
CA ALA A 323 5.38 -7.30 14.80
C ALA A 323 4.61 -6.09 15.39
N LEU A 324 3.84 -6.32 16.45
CA LEU A 324 3.04 -5.27 17.12
C LEU A 324 3.68 -4.69 18.38
N THR A 325 4.83 -5.22 18.83
CA THR A 325 5.46 -4.83 20.11
C THR A 325 6.95 -4.52 19.98
N LYS A 326 7.67 -5.18 19.07
CA LYS A 326 9.12 -5.08 18.88
C LYS A 326 9.51 -3.68 18.39
N GLY A 327 10.42 -3.02 19.12
CA GLY A 327 10.87 -1.67 18.79
C GLY A 327 9.87 -0.56 19.11
N SER A 328 8.78 -0.88 19.82
CA SER A 328 7.75 0.08 20.25
C SER A 328 7.70 0.23 21.77
N ASP A 329 7.02 1.27 22.26
CA ASP A 329 6.71 1.42 23.69
C ASP A 329 5.41 0.70 24.09
N ARG A 330 5.02 -0.36 23.37
CA ARG A 330 3.79 -1.11 23.63
C ARG A 330 4.06 -2.40 24.40
N ARG A 331 3.08 -2.83 25.19
CA ARG A 331 3.04 -4.11 25.90
C ARG A 331 1.74 -4.83 25.59
N VAL A 332 1.80 -6.16 25.63
CA VAL A 332 0.64 -7.03 25.46
C VAL A 332 0.17 -7.55 26.83
N ALA A 333 -1.12 -7.43 27.10
CA ALA A 333 -1.82 -8.16 28.14
C ALA A 333 -2.66 -9.26 27.49
N ARG A 334 -2.55 -10.49 27.99
CA ARG A 334 -3.29 -11.64 27.46
C ARG A 334 -4.24 -12.19 28.50
N VAL A 335 -5.50 -12.38 28.12
CA VAL A 335 -6.51 -13.05 28.93
C VAL A 335 -6.96 -14.30 28.20
N TRP A 336 -6.79 -15.47 28.81
CA TRP A 336 -7.00 -16.78 28.17
C TRP A 336 -8.33 -17.39 28.59
N ARG A 337 -8.99 -18.10 27.68
CA ARG A 337 -10.17 -18.93 27.98
C ARG A 337 -10.26 -20.16 27.08
N ARG A 338 -10.69 -21.28 27.66
CA ARG A 338 -10.85 -22.55 26.94
C ARG A 338 -12.14 -22.57 26.13
N SER A 339 -12.18 -23.42 25.11
CA SER A 339 -13.27 -23.53 24.15
C SER A 339 -14.59 -23.99 24.78
N ASP A 340 -14.54 -24.91 25.72
CA ASP A 340 -15.69 -25.46 26.47
C ASP A 340 -16.41 -24.42 27.35
N GLU A 341 -15.70 -23.37 27.76
CA GLU A 341 -16.27 -22.25 28.53
C GLU A 341 -16.74 -21.08 27.63
N LEU A 342 -16.27 -21.04 26.38
CA LEU A 342 -16.50 -19.94 25.42
C LEU A 342 -17.59 -20.24 24.40
N PHE A 343 -17.63 -21.47 23.90
CA PHE A 343 -18.39 -21.85 22.73
C PHE A 343 -19.38 -22.96 23.06
N GLU A 344 -20.49 -22.96 22.35
CA GLU A 344 -21.48 -24.02 22.33
C GLU A 344 -21.81 -24.40 20.88
N PRO A 345 -22.32 -25.61 20.61
CA PRO A 345 -22.78 -25.97 19.27
C PRO A 345 -23.91 -25.07 18.77
N GLU A 346 -23.89 -24.70 17.50
CA GLU A 346 -24.97 -23.92 16.88
C GLU A 346 -26.27 -24.77 16.82
N PRO A 347 -27.45 -24.26 17.23
CA PRO A 347 -28.68 -25.05 17.33
C PRO A 347 -29.11 -25.73 16.03
N ASP A 348 -28.92 -25.04 14.90
CA ASP A 348 -29.32 -25.49 13.57
C ASP A 348 -28.20 -26.27 12.84
N ARG A 349 -26.96 -26.16 13.32
CA ARG A 349 -25.75 -26.79 12.76
C ARG A 349 -24.78 -27.19 13.87
N PRO A 350 -25.02 -28.32 14.57
CA PRO A 350 -24.21 -28.73 15.72
C PRO A 350 -22.72 -28.95 15.43
N GLU A 351 -22.34 -29.06 14.15
CA GLU A 351 -20.97 -29.09 13.67
C GLU A 351 -20.23 -27.74 13.78
N ASN A 352 -20.98 -26.64 13.87
CA ASN A 352 -20.46 -25.27 14.03
C ASN A 352 -20.43 -24.86 15.50
N GLU A 353 -19.54 -23.92 15.81
CA GLU A 353 -19.43 -23.31 17.14
C GLU A 353 -20.03 -21.90 17.10
N GLN A 354 -20.77 -21.53 18.15
CA GLN A 354 -21.20 -20.16 18.43
C GLN A 354 -20.78 -19.76 19.86
N LEU A 355 -20.77 -18.46 20.18
CA LEU A 355 -20.51 -18.02 21.55
C LEU A 355 -21.69 -18.36 22.47
N SER A 356 -21.39 -19.04 23.58
CA SER A 356 -22.36 -19.24 24.67
C SER A 356 -22.60 -17.93 25.44
N GLU A 357 -23.66 -17.87 26.24
CA GLU A 357 -23.91 -16.71 27.11
C GLU A 357 -22.75 -16.47 28.09
N SER A 358 -22.17 -17.54 28.66
CA SER A 358 -21.00 -17.44 29.52
C SER A 358 -19.76 -16.94 28.75
N GLY A 359 -19.61 -17.35 27.49
CA GLY A 359 -18.52 -16.88 26.62
C GLY A 359 -18.62 -15.39 26.32
N LYS A 360 -19.83 -14.89 26.04
CA LYS A 360 -20.10 -13.45 25.85
C LYS A 360 -19.78 -12.65 27.11
N ALA A 361 -20.28 -13.09 28.27
CA ALA A 361 -20.01 -12.43 29.55
C ALA A 361 -18.51 -12.43 29.90
N TRP A 362 -17.78 -13.48 29.54
CA TRP A 362 -16.32 -13.50 29.70
C TRP A 362 -15.63 -12.49 28.79
N LEU A 363 -16.02 -12.39 27.51
CA LEU A 363 -15.46 -11.40 26.58
C LEU A 363 -15.69 -9.98 27.08
N ASP A 364 -16.89 -9.68 27.60
CA ASP A 364 -17.22 -8.38 28.17
C ASP A 364 -16.30 -8.04 29.35
N SER A 365 -16.13 -8.98 30.28
CA SER A 365 -15.25 -8.83 31.45
C SER A 365 -13.77 -8.72 31.06
N ALA A 366 -13.34 -9.47 30.05
CA ALA A 366 -11.95 -9.49 29.59
C ALA A 366 -11.53 -8.17 28.91
N ILE A 367 -12.42 -7.53 28.15
CA ILE A 367 -12.11 -6.27 27.46
C ILE A 367 -12.34 -5.02 28.33
N ALA A 368 -13.26 -5.08 29.29
CA ALA A 368 -13.70 -3.93 30.08
C ALA A 368 -12.56 -3.08 30.70
N PRO A 369 -11.49 -3.65 31.28
CA PRO A 369 -10.40 -2.85 31.87
C PRO A 369 -9.63 -2.01 30.85
N TYR A 370 -9.75 -2.32 29.56
CA TYR A 370 -8.93 -1.75 28.50
C TYR A 370 -9.67 -0.73 27.63
N LEU A 371 -11.01 -0.70 27.66
CA LEU A 371 -11.85 0.11 26.76
C LEU A 371 -11.43 1.59 26.70
N GLU A 372 -11.10 2.20 27.85
CA GLU A 372 -10.66 3.61 27.91
C GLU A 372 -9.34 3.89 27.18
N HIS A 373 -8.51 2.86 26.97
CA HIS A 373 -7.18 2.98 26.38
C HIS A 373 -7.12 2.53 24.91
N LEU A 374 -8.20 1.94 24.38
CA LEU A 374 -8.24 1.37 23.03
C LEU A 374 -8.14 2.41 21.91
N ALA A 375 -8.40 3.69 22.19
CA ALA A 375 -8.20 4.78 21.22
C ALA A 375 -6.74 4.86 20.70
N SER A 376 -5.78 4.30 21.43
CA SER A 376 -4.36 4.21 21.04
C SER A 376 -3.84 2.77 20.99
N GLY A 377 -4.74 1.80 21.14
CA GLY A 377 -4.47 0.38 21.34
C GLY A 377 -4.78 -0.50 20.15
N VAL A 378 -4.37 -1.76 20.23
CA VAL A 378 -4.70 -2.82 19.26
C VAL A 378 -5.24 -4.02 20.04
N VAL A 379 -6.34 -4.61 19.56
CA VAL A 379 -6.94 -5.82 20.13
C VAL A 379 -6.76 -6.96 19.15
N ILE A 380 -6.15 -8.07 19.58
CA ILE A 380 -6.01 -9.28 18.79
C ILE A 380 -6.71 -10.43 19.49
N VAL A 381 -7.62 -11.08 18.79
CA VAL A 381 -8.23 -12.34 19.21
C VAL A 381 -7.39 -13.50 18.68
N GLU A 382 -6.60 -14.10 19.56
CA GLU A 382 -5.76 -15.26 19.28
C GLU A 382 -6.62 -16.53 19.34
N GLY A 383 -6.79 -17.24 18.22
CA GLY A 383 -7.53 -18.49 18.16
C GLY A 383 -6.63 -19.72 18.23
N TYR A 384 -7.04 -20.76 18.96
CA TYR A 384 -6.28 -22.00 19.13
C TYR A 384 -7.15 -23.24 18.93
N SER A 385 -6.55 -24.29 18.34
CA SER A 385 -7.13 -25.62 18.37
C SER A 385 -6.11 -26.76 18.38
N GLN A 386 -6.41 -27.80 19.16
CA GLN A 386 -5.63 -29.04 19.24
C GLN A 386 -6.28 -30.21 18.48
N MET A 387 -7.47 -30.02 17.91
CA MET A 387 -8.24 -31.10 17.31
C MET A 387 -8.01 -31.24 15.80
N GLY A 388 -7.88 -32.49 15.36
CA GLY A 388 -7.76 -32.84 13.95
C GLY A 388 -6.36 -32.63 13.36
N THR A 389 -6.30 -32.62 12.03
CA THR A 389 -5.08 -32.37 11.25
C THR A 389 -4.61 -30.93 11.39
N LEU A 390 -3.40 -30.60 10.91
CA LEU A 390 -2.91 -29.21 10.89
C LEU A 390 -3.86 -28.26 10.16
N GLY A 391 -4.52 -28.73 9.09
CA GLY A 391 -5.54 -27.97 8.38
C GLY A 391 -6.79 -27.73 9.23
N ASP A 392 -7.26 -28.75 9.95
CA ASP A 392 -8.42 -28.64 10.84
C ASP A 392 -8.14 -27.70 12.01
N GLN A 393 -6.95 -27.78 12.60
CA GLN A 393 -6.50 -26.89 13.67
C GLN A 393 -6.46 -25.43 13.20
N TYR A 394 -5.95 -25.19 11.99
CA TYR A 394 -5.92 -23.86 11.39
C TYR A 394 -7.33 -23.32 11.12
N LEU A 395 -8.21 -24.13 10.52
CA LEU A 395 -9.58 -23.73 10.23
C LEU A 395 -10.37 -23.43 11.52
N ARG A 396 -10.31 -24.31 12.52
CA ARG A 396 -10.99 -24.10 13.82
C ARG A 396 -10.46 -22.89 14.57
N SER A 397 -9.14 -22.72 14.64
CA SER A 397 -8.54 -21.54 15.28
C SER A 397 -8.95 -20.24 14.57
N ARG A 398 -9.00 -20.23 13.24
CA ARG A 398 -9.49 -19.09 12.45
C ARG A 398 -10.95 -18.77 12.75
N THR A 399 -11.82 -19.77 12.77
CA THR A 399 -13.25 -19.60 13.05
C THR A 399 -13.48 -19.05 14.45
N ARG A 400 -12.87 -19.63 15.48
CA ARG A 400 -13.00 -19.16 16.88
C ARG A 400 -12.54 -17.71 17.05
N GLY A 401 -11.40 -17.37 16.45
CA GLY A 401 -10.89 -15.99 16.45
C GLY A 401 -11.86 -15.02 15.77
N ALA A 402 -12.43 -15.40 14.63
CA ALA A 402 -13.39 -14.58 13.88
C ALA A 402 -14.69 -14.34 14.67
N ILE A 403 -15.24 -15.38 15.31
CA ILE A 403 -16.47 -15.28 16.11
C ILE A 403 -16.29 -14.31 17.28
N ALA A 404 -15.24 -14.50 18.09
CA ALA A 404 -14.98 -13.64 19.24
C ALA A 404 -14.63 -12.21 18.83
N ARG A 405 -13.90 -12.02 17.71
CA ARG A 405 -13.64 -10.69 17.12
C ARG A 405 -14.94 -10.00 16.71
N ALA A 406 -15.81 -10.70 15.99
CA ALA A 406 -17.07 -10.14 15.50
C ALA A 406 -17.95 -9.67 16.68
N TYR A 407 -18.02 -10.45 17.76
CA TYR A 407 -18.70 -10.04 18.98
C TYR A 407 -18.11 -8.75 19.57
N LEU A 408 -16.80 -8.67 19.77
CA LEU A 408 -16.16 -7.48 20.35
C LEU A 408 -16.37 -6.22 19.50
N VAL A 409 -16.23 -6.33 18.18
CA VAL A 409 -16.46 -5.22 17.24
C VAL A 409 -17.91 -4.75 17.30
N ASN A 410 -18.87 -5.67 17.29
CA ASN A 410 -20.28 -5.32 17.26
C ASN A 410 -20.80 -4.79 18.61
N THR A 411 -20.38 -5.37 19.72
CA THR A 411 -20.86 -5.02 21.06
C THR A 411 -20.23 -3.72 21.58
N PHE A 412 -18.94 -3.50 21.33
CA PHE A 412 -18.21 -2.34 21.86
C PHE A 412 -17.90 -1.28 20.78
N HIS A 413 -18.40 -1.45 19.56
CA HIS A 413 -18.14 -0.58 18.41
C HIS A 413 -16.64 -0.33 18.18
N LEU A 414 -15.83 -1.37 18.36
CA LEU A 414 -14.38 -1.25 18.18
C LEU A 414 -14.05 -1.06 16.69
N ASP A 415 -12.99 -0.29 16.43
CA ASP A 415 -12.50 -0.09 15.06
C ASP A 415 -12.03 -1.44 14.47
N PRO A 416 -12.62 -1.91 13.35
CA PRO A 416 -12.24 -3.15 12.70
C PRO A 416 -10.80 -3.18 12.20
N GLN A 417 -10.16 -2.03 11.99
CA GLN A 417 -8.77 -1.90 11.55
C GLN A 417 -7.77 -2.12 12.71
N THR A 418 -8.18 -1.84 13.95
CA THR A 418 -7.35 -2.03 15.16
C THR A 418 -7.80 -3.21 16.01
N THR A 419 -8.85 -3.91 15.58
CA THR A 419 -9.37 -5.13 16.20
C THR A 419 -9.28 -6.29 15.21
N GLY A 420 -8.33 -7.20 15.43
CA GLY A 420 -7.99 -8.31 14.53
C GLY A 420 -8.17 -9.68 15.17
N SER A 421 -7.97 -10.74 14.38
CA SER A 421 -7.92 -12.12 14.87
C SER A 421 -6.80 -12.89 14.19
N ILE A 422 -6.05 -13.71 14.93
CA ILE A 422 -4.93 -14.48 14.42
C ILE A 422 -5.14 -15.98 14.70
N PRO A 423 -5.18 -16.84 13.67
CA PRO A 423 -5.21 -18.29 13.86
C PRO A 423 -3.83 -18.81 14.24
N LEU A 424 -3.67 -19.30 15.47
CA LEU A 424 -2.40 -19.84 15.98
C LEU A 424 -2.37 -21.37 16.00
N SER A 425 -3.41 -22.04 15.49
CA SER A 425 -3.50 -23.51 15.47
C SER A 425 -3.20 -24.09 16.85
N SER A 426 -2.28 -25.05 16.97
CA SER A 426 -1.88 -25.66 18.24
C SER A 426 -0.75 -24.93 18.97
N ASP A 427 -0.15 -23.88 18.39
CA ASP A 427 1.00 -23.16 18.94
C ASP A 427 0.56 -22.14 20.00
N SER A 428 0.42 -22.60 21.25
CA SER A 428 -0.06 -21.83 22.39
C SER A 428 1.04 -21.32 23.32
N ALA A 429 2.18 -20.90 22.77
CA ALA A 429 3.29 -20.35 23.57
C ALA A 429 2.82 -19.22 24.51
N GLY A 430 3.12 -19.34 25.81
CA GLY A 430 2.69 -18.36 26.82
C GLY A 430 1.27 -18.55 27.35
N SER A 431 0.63 -19.68 27.04
CA SER A 431 -0.61 -20.11 27.69
C SER A 431 -0.41 -20.34 29.20
N PRO A 432 -1.50 -20.38 30.00
CA PRO A 432 -1.42 -20.77 31.40
C PRO A 432 -0.73 -22.13 31.57
N GLY A 433 0.33 -22.16 32.38
CA GLY A 433 1.15 -23.38 32.57
C GLY A 433 2.01 -23.77 31.35
N ASN A 434 1.99 -22.99 30.28
CA ASN A 434 2.62 -23.29 28.99
C ASN A 434 2.15 -24.62 28.39
N GLU A 435 0.88 -24.97 28.63
CA GLU A 435 0.22 -26.18 28.16
C GLU A 435 -0.44 -25.96 26.78
N PRO A 436 -0.70 -27.04 26.01
CA PRO A 436 -1.51 -26.96 24.80
C PRO A 436 -2.87 -26.32 25.07
N TRP A 437 -3.23 -25.31 24.28
CA TRP A 437 -4.48 -24.58 24.44
C TRP A 437 -5.48 -24.89 23.32
N ASP A 438 -6.75 -25.03 23.69
CA ASP A 438 -7.89 -25.14 22.78
C ASP A 438 -8.92 -24.09 23.24
N GLY A 439 -9.13 -23.05 22.44
CA GLY A 439 -9.93 -21.88 22.85
C GLY A 439 -9.41 -20.57 22.25
N VAL A 440 -9.54 -19.49 23.01
CA VAL A 440 -9.15 -18.13 22.59
C VAL A 440 -8.31 -17.43 23.66
N ALA A 441 -7.41 -16.55 23.24
CA ALA A 441 -6.85 -15.53 24.10
C ALA A 441 -7.11 -14.13 23.54
N LEU A 442 -7.50 -13.21 24.42
CA LEU A 442 -7.64 -11.80 24.11
C LEU A 442 -6.30 -11.11 24.40
N ALA A 443 -5.60 -10.72 23.34
CA ALA A 443 -4.33 -9.99 23.42
C ALA A 443 -4.56 -8.50 23.18
N VAL A 444 -4.47 -7.71 24.26
CA VAL A 444 -4.62 -6.26 24.22
C VAL A 444 -3.25 -5.60 24.26
N ILE A 445 -2.95 -4.82 23.23
CA ILE A 445 -1.63 -4.22 23.00
C ILE A 445 -1.76 -2.71 23.18
N LEU A 446 -1.19 -2.20 24.28
CA LEU A 446 -1.30 -0.79 24.69
C LEU A 446 0.08 -0.17 24.95
N PRO A 447 0.22 1.17 24.90
CA PRO A 447 1.41 1.85 25.42
C PRO A 447 1.71 1.43 26.87
N LYS A 448 3.00 1.34 27.25
CA LYS A 448 3.40 0.92 28.61
C LYS A 448 2.75 1.74 29.72
N ALA A 449 2.54 3.03 29.48
CA ALA A 449 1.88 3.95 30.41
C ALA A 449 0.44 3.54 30.77
N ALA A 450 -0.27 2.85 29.87
CA ALA A 450 -1.64 2.37 30.12
C ALA A 450 -1.70 1.23 31.15
N PHE A 451 -0.56 0.63 31.49
CA PHE A 451 -0.46 -0.44 32.50
C PHE A 451 0.05 0.05 33.86
N SER A 452 0.34 1.34 34.02
CA SER A 452 0.78 1.88 35.29
C SER A 452 -0.42 2.17 36.21
N PRO A 453 -0.36 1.81 37.50
CA PRO A 453 -1.40 2.22 38.44
C PRO A 453 -1.45 3.75 38.48
N ARG A 454 -2.66 4.33 38.42
CA ARG A 454 -2.84 5.77 38.66
C ARG A 454 -2.24 6.07 40.05
N LYS A 455 -1.31 7.03 40.10
CA LYS A 455 -0.83 7.58 41.36
C LYS A 455 -1.92 8.39 42.06
#